data_AF-Q18474-F1
#
_entry.id   AF-Q18474-F1
#
_cell.length_a   1.000
_cell.length_b   1.000
_cell.length_c   1.000
_cell.angle_alpha   90.00
_cell.angle_beta   90.00
_cell.angle_gamma   90.00
#
_symmetry.space_group_name_H-M   'P 1'
#
loop_
_entity.id
_entity.type
_entity.pdbx_description
1 polymer ?
#
loop_
_entity_poly.entity_id
_entity_poly.type
_entity_poly.pdbx_seq_one_letter_code
_entity_poly.pdbx_strand_id
1 'polypeptide(L)'
;MPLLHRTIIFLQLLGTISSNYNAFFAIMVTNPTVVQQVNQIEVNLTQSNPQFVKFVHNISHLHIKLNTVELNETRLPIVQKFLKELPKAMCNVSYSIPALFEGTAVMANTTLYGKVNPMSSSVISSVHQKIFSLLNNTEIPSVDVHDIFHPRMNIVELDNRKHEDLLQIMSNRTGDFKLNTGDFIKEIVLFNSTESGSFHEEIGRAVLAPCSNFTLLRFKKPELISNRVPIFPLEMDFK
;
A
#
# COMPACT_ATOMS: atom_id res chain seq x y z
N MET A 1 -49.59 24.09 -31.75
CA MET A 1 -49.69 23.34 -30.47
C MET A 1 -49.08 21.97 -30.72
N PRO A 2 -47.80 21.78 -30.35
CA PRO A 2 -47.44 21.17 -29.06
C PRO A 2 -46.35 21.99 -28.33
N LEU A 3 -46.52 22.37 -27.05
CA LEU A 3 -46.07 21.61 -25.87
C LEU A 3 -44.62 21.12 -26.06
N LEU A 4 -43.56 21.90 -25.78
CA LEU A 4 -43.15 22.42 -24.46
C LEU A 4 -43.23 21.33 -23.39
N HIS A 5 -42.06 20.99 -22.83
CA HIS A 5 -41.81 20.04 -21.72
C HIS A 5 -41.56 18.59 -22.09
N ARG A 6 -40.29 18.30 -22.39
CA ARG A 6 -39.44 17.43 -21.55
C ARG A 6 -38.11 17.26 -22.26
N THR A 7 -37.34 18.34 -22.24
CA THR A 7 -35.88 18.26 -22.24
C THR A 7 -35.54 17.38 -21.04
N ILE A 8 -35.35 16.09 -21.30
CA ILE A 8 -34.80 15.16 -20.33
C ILE A 8 -33.37 15.66 -20.15
N ILE A 9 -33.24 16.53 -19.15
CA ILE A 9 -32.04 16.74 -18.37
C ILE A 9 -31.74 15.33 -17.85
N PHE A 10 -31.00 14.56 -18.66
CA PHE A 10 -30.21 13.45 -18.18
C PHE A 10 -29.15 14.13 -17.33
N LEU A 11 -29.59 14.41 -16.10
CA LEU A 11 -28.78 14.80 -14.98
C LEU A 11 -27.62 13.82 -15.04
N GLN A 12 -26.47 14.33 -15.46
CA GLN A 12 -25.21 13.72 -15.16
C GLN A 12 -25.14 13.72 -13.63
N LEU A 13 -25.77 12.70 -13.04
CA LEU A 13 -25.35 12.04 -11.82
C LEU A 13 -23.96 11.44 -12.09
N LEU A 14 -23.02 12.31 -12.47
CA LEU A 14 -21.67 12.29 -11.96
C LEU A 14 -21.82 12.69 -10.50
N GLY A 15 -22.42 11.80 -9.71
CA GLY A 15 -21.98 11.66 -8.34
C GLY A 15 -20.51 11.38 -8.49
N THR A 16 -19.69 12.40 -8.26
CA THR A 16 -18.34 12.21 -7.76
C THR A 16 -18.53 11.42 -6.48
N ILE A 17 -18.60 10.09 -6.61
CA ILE A 17 -18.38 9.17 -5.51
C ILE A 17 -16.95 9.50 -5.12
N SER A 18 -16.81 10.43 -4.17
CA SER A 18 -15.59 10.61 -3.40
C SER A 18 -15.43 9.30 -2.64
N SER A 19 -14.86 8.32 -3.31
CA SER A 19 -14.36 7.13 -2.66
C SER A 19 -13.19 7.59 -1.81
N ASN A 20 -13.45 7.77 -0.51
CA ASN A 20 -12.43 8.06 0.47
C ASN A 20 -11.68 6.77 0.79
N TYR A 21 -10.90 6.30 -0.19
CA TYR A 21 -9.96 5.21 0.00
C TYR A 21 -9.00 5.56 1.14
N ASN A 22 -9.26 5.02 2.32
CA ASN A 22 -8.70 5.47 3.59
C ASN A 22 -7.94 4.34 4.32
N ALA A 23 -7.73 3.21 3.66
CA ALA A 23 -6.94 2.11 4.17
C ALA A 23 -6.30 1.33 3.01
N PHE A 24 -5.24 0.59 3.32
CA PHE A 24 -4.60 -0.26 2.31
C PHE A 24 -3.98 -1.52 2.93
N PHE A 25 -3.99 -2.59 2.14
CA PHE A 25 -3.25 -3.80 2.44
C PHE A 25 -1.80 -3.66 1.98
N ALA A 26 -0.86 -4.15 2.78
CA ALA A 26 0.55 -4.12 2.46
C ALA A 26 1.30 -5.33 3.04
N ILE A 27 2.48 -5.58 2.49
CA ILE A 27 3.50 -6.45 3.09
C ILE A 27 4.63 -5.58 3.65
N MET A 28 5.02 -5.84 4.89
CA MET A 28 6.06 -5.08 5.61
C MET A 28 7.44 -5.62 5.31
N VAL A 29 8.36 -4.73 4.92
CA VAL A 29 9.75 -5.07 4.61
C VAL A 29 10.61 -4.77 5.84
N THR A 30 10.81 -5.79 6.67
CA THR A 30 11.51 -5.66 7.96
C THR A 30 12.94 -6.20 7.95
N ASN A 31 13.44 -6.62 6.79
CA ASN A 31 14.80 -7.16 6.67
C ASN A 31 15.84 -6.11 7.14
N PRO A 32 16.68 -6.40 8.14
CA PRO A 32 17.63 -5.41 8.65
C PRO A 32 18.61 -4.89 7.60
N THR A 33 19.02 -5.74 6.65
CA THR A 33 19.91 -5.33 5.55
C THR A 33 19.20 -4.39 4.58
N VAL A 34 17.93 -4.64 4.26
CA VAL A 34 17.13 -3.71 3.46
C VAL A 34 16.98 -2.36 4.18
N VAL A 35 16.62 -2.38 5.46
CA VAL A 35 16.48 -1.16 6.28
C VAL A 35 17.79 -0.36 6.29
N GLN A 36 18.93 -1.04 6.48
CA GLN A 36 20.24 -0.40 6.45
C GLN A 36 20.58 0.18 5.06
N GLN A 37 20.26 -0.54 3.98
CA GLN A 37 20.46 -0.06 2.61
C GLN A 37 19.61 1.17 2.31
N VAL A 38 18.33 1.19 2.71
CA VAL A 38 17.47 2.36 2.55
C VAL A 38 17.98 3.55 3.38
N ASN A 39 18.41 3.32 4.61
CA ASN A 39 19.03 4.37 5.43
C ASN A 39 20.31 4.94 4.77
N GLN A 40 21.12 4.12 4.10
CA GLN A 40 22.27 4.62 3.34
C GLN A 40 21.85 5.47 2.14
N ILE A 41 20.77 5.10 1.45
CA ILE A 41 20.20 5.90 0.36
C ILE A 41 19.74 7.27 0.88
N GLU A 42 19.01 7.29 2.01
CA GLU A 42 18.59 8.53 2.68
C GLU A 42 19.77 9.43 3.03
N VAL A 43 20.81 8.88 3.68
CA VAL A 43 22.01 9.63 4.03
C VAL A 43 22.70 10.19 2.77
N ASN A 44 22.85 9.38 1.74
CA ASN A 44 23.48 9.82 0.49
C ASN A 44 22.69 10.94 -0.21
N LEU A 45 21.36 10.87 -0.19
CA LEU A 45 20.49 11.89 -0.78
C LEU A 45 20.52 13.18 0.04
N THR A 46 20.34 13.09 1.36
CA THR A 46 20.33 14.25 2.27
C THR A 46 21.68 14.97 2.33
N GLN A 47 22.79 14.25 2.16
CA GLN A 47 24.12 14.85 1.97
C GLN A 47 24.23 15.65 0.66
N SER A 48 23.61 15.18 -0.42
CA SER A 48 23.57 15.91 -1.70
C SER A 48 22.63 17.11 -1.65
N ASN A 49 21.46 16.96 -1.03
CA ASN A 49 20.52 18.05 -0.81
C ASN A 49 19.68 17.80 0.47
N PRO A 50 19.83 18.63 1.52
CA PRO A 50 19.09 18.45 2.77
C PRO A 50 17.56 18.44 2.65
N GLN A 51 17.00 18.96 1.55
CA GLN A 51 15.55 18.95 1.34
C GLN A 51 14.96 17.54 1.25
N PHE A 52 15.76 16.53 0.88
CA PHE A 52 15.29 15.13 0.80
C PHE A 52 14.70 14.59 2.10
N VAL A 53 15.12 15.11 3.25
CA VAL A 53 14.62 14.63 4.57
C VAL A 53 13.10 14.70 4.70
N LYS A 54 12.43 15.57 3.91
CA LYS A 54 10.97 15.74 3.93
C LYS A 54 10.22 14.73 3.05
N PHE A 55 10.93 14.07 2.14
CA PHE A 55 10.36 13.23 1.09
C PHE A 55 10.72 11.75 1.26
N VAL A 56 11.70 11.45 2.11
CA VAL A 56 12.11 10.07 2.38
C VAL A 56 11.07 9.38 3.27
N HIS A 57 10.66 8.18 2.87
CA HIS A 57 9.78 7.33 3.66
C HIS A 57 10.47 6.87 4.94
N ASN A 58 9.70 6.83 6.03
CA ASN A 58 10.20 6.33 7.30
C ASN A 58 10.64 4.86 7.20
N ILE A 59 11.91 4.60 7.49
CA ILE A 59 12.52 3.27 7.40
C ILE A 59 11.89 2.21 8.30
N SER A 60 11.19 2.60 9.37
CA SER A 60 10.47 1.67 10.26
C SER A 60 9.16 1.16 9.65
N HIS A 61 8.70 1.75 8.55
CA HIS A 61 7.41 1.44 7.91
C HIS A 61 7.55 1.14 6.42
N LEU A 62 8.71 0.62 6.01
CA LEU A 62 8.94 0.19 4.63
C LEU A 62 7.95 -0.92 4.28
N HIS A 63 7.21 -0.71 3.19
CA HIS A 63 6.15 -1.62 2.77
C HIS A 63 5.98 -1.64 1.25
N ILE A 64 5.37 -2.72 0.76
CA ILE A 64 4.84 -2.80 -0.60
C ILE A 64 3.32 -2.79 -0.49
N LYS A 65 2.70 -1.74 -1.03
CA LYS A 65 1.24 -1.59 -1.07
C LYS A 65 0.65 -2.60 -2.07
N LEU A 66 -0.41 -3.28 -1.66
CA LEU A 66 -1.14 -4.27 -2.45
C LEU A 66 -2.44 -3.65 -2.98
N ASN A 67 -3.41 -3.45 -2.10
CA ASN A 67 -4.75 -2.97 -2.46
C ASN A 67 -5.14 -1.79 -1.59
N THR A 68 -5.80 -0.80 -2.18
CA THR A 68 -6.39 0.32 -1.43
C THR A 68 -7.89 0.09 -1.31
N VAL A 69 -8.45 0.34 -0.12
CA VAL A 69 -9.84 0.06 0.22
C VAL A 69 -10.51 1.23 0.93
N GLU A 70 -11.84 1.23 0.92
CA GLU A 70 -12.67 2.20 1.64
C GLU A 70 -13.31 1.53 2.85
N LEU A 71 -12.87 1.92 4.05
CA LEU A 71 -13.41 1.44 5.32
C LEU A 71 -14.26 2.52 6.01
N ASN A 72 -15.31 2.06 6.66
CA ASN A 72 -16.16 2.87 7.54
C ASN A 72 -16.68 1.94 8.65
N GLU A 73 -17.44 2.49 9.59
CA GLU A 73 -17.93 1.72 10.74
C GLU A 73 -18.75 0.49 10.34
N THR A 74 -19.53 0.54 9.25
CA THR A 74 -20.33 -0.59 8.79
C THR A 74 -19.49 -1.68 8.12
N ARG A 75 -18.33 -1.35 7.56
CA ARG A 75 -17.41 -2.30 6.92
C ARG A 75 -16.35 -2.89 7.86
N LEU A 76 -16.16 -2.34 9.05
CA LEU A 76 -15.18 -2.86 10.02
C LEU A 76 -15.39 -4.35 10.36
N PRO A 77 -16.62 -4.83 10.65
CA PRO A 77 -16.83 -6.26 10.90
C PRO A 77 -16.53 -7.14 9.68
N ILE A 78 -16.79 -6.61 8.48
CA ILE A 78 -16.56 -7.31 7.21
C ILE A 78 -15.06 -7.47 6.97
N VAL A 79 -14.27 -6.40 7.16
CA VAL A 79 -12.81 -6.48 6.97
C VAL A 79 -12.13 -7.34 8.04
N GLN A 80 -12.67 -7.38 9.26
CA GLN A 80 -12.20 -8.30 10.30
C GLN A 80 -12.41 -9.76 9.92
N LYS A 81 -13.60 -10.10 9.38
CA LYS A 81 -13.87 -11.44 8.85
C LYS A 81 -12.94 -11.75 7.67
N PHE A 82 -12.75 -10.80 6.77
CA PHE A 82 -11.84 -10.92 5.63
C PHE A 82 -10.41 -11.25 6.08
N LEU A 83 -9.84 -10.48 7.02
CA LEU A 83 -8.50 -10.72 7.58
C LEU A 83 -8.36 -12.10 8.22
N LYS A 84 -9.43 -12.62 8.86
CA LYS A 84 -9.44 -13.96 9.47
C LYS A 84 -9.42 -15.08 8.42
N GLU A 85 -10.10 -14.89 7.30
CA GLU A 85 -10.19 -15.88 6.22
C GLU A 85 -9.03 -15.81 5.23
N LEU A 86 -8.36 -14.65 5.16
CA LEU A 86 -7.28 -14.38 4.22
C LEU A 86 -6.13 -15.41 4.28
N PRO A 87 -5.60 -15.83 5.45
CA PRO A 87 -4.54 -16.84 5.49
C PRO A 87 -4.90 -18.16 4.81
N LYS A 88 -6.15 -18.63 4.99
CA LYS A 88 -6.63 -19.86 4.35
C LYS A 88 -6.74 -19.70 2.84
N ALA A 89 -7.20 -18.54 2.37
CA ALA A 89 -7.28 -18.25 0.94
C ALA A 89 -5.90 -18.08 0.30
N MET A 90 -4.93 -17.57 1.07
CA MET A 90 -3.57 -17.30 0.62
C MET A 90 -2.65 -18.51 0.61
N CYS A 91 -2.95 -19.55 1.40
CA CYS A 91 -2.06 -20.70 1.54
C CYS A 91 -1.78 -21.43 0.20
N ASN A 92 -2.70 -21.34 -0.77
CA ASN A 92 -2.57 -21.90 -2.13
C ASN A 92 -1.89 -20.95 -3.14
N VAL A 93 -1.64 -19.69 -2.75
CA VAL A 93 -0.96 -18.70 -3.59
C VAL A 93 0.46 -18.50 -3.09
N SER A 94 0.60 -18.05 -1.84
CA SER A 94 1.86 -18.02 -1.12
C SER A 94 1.61 -17.78 0.36
N TYR A 95 2.25 -18.57 1.21
CA TYR A 95 2.31 -18.33 2.65
C TYR A 95 3.61 -17.64 3.09
N SER A 96 4.50 -17.36 2.14
CA SER A 96 5.86 -16.88 2.35
C SER A 96 6.23 -16.03 1.13
N ILE A 97 5.82 -14.76 1.15
CA ILE A 97 5.86 -13.85 -0.01
C ILE A 97 7.29 -13.30 -0.17
N PRO A 98 8.00 -13.62 -1.26
CA PRO A 98 9.32 -13.06 -1.51
C PRO A 98 9.18 -11.57 -1.87
N ALA A 99 9.87 -10.72 -1.10
CA ALA A 99 10.06 -9.30 -1.39
C ALA A 99 11.56 -9.04 -1.59
N LEU A 100 12.10 -9.59 -2.69
CA LEU A 100 13.50 -9.48 -3.06
C LEU A 100 13.70 -8.35 -4.05
N PHE A 101 14.68 -7.49 -3.78
CA PHE A 101 15.00 -6.33 -4.62
C PHE A 101 16.22 -6.58 -5.51
N GLU A 102 16.28 -5.89 -6.65
CA GLU A 102 17.35 -5.97 -7.65
C GLU A 102 17.88 -4.58 -8.07
N GLY A 103 17.69 -3.58 -7.21
CA GLY A 103 18.17 -2.22 -7.39
C GLY A 103 17.13 -1.17 -7.02
N THR A 104 17.34 0.04 -7.51
CA THR A 104 16.38 1.15 -7.39
C THR A 104 16.03 1.70 -8.77
N ALA A 105 14.90 2.37 -8.87
CA ALA A 105 14.47 3.05 -10.08
C ALA A 105 13.62 4.28 -9.71
N VAL A 106 13.43 5.16 -10.69
CA VAL A 106 12.55 6.34 -10.56
C VAL A 106 11.31 6.14 -11.42
N MET A 107 10.14 6.45 -10.87
CA MET A 107 8.87 6.42 -11.58
C MET A 107 8.23 7.81 -11.60
N ALA A 108 7.57 8.12 -12.72
CA ALA A 108 6.75 9.32 -12.93
C ALA A 108 7.47 10.64 -12.59
N ASN A 109 8.81 10.63 -12.60
CA ASN A 109 9.63 11.77 -12.24
C ASN A 109 9.39 12.32 -10.82
N THR A 110 8.89 11.50 -9.90
CA THR A 110 8.57 11.92 -8.52
C THR A 110 8.98 10.90 -7.46
N THR A 111 9.05 9.61 -7.80
CA THR A 111 9.20 8.56 -6.80
C THR A 111 10.46 7.73 -7.05
N LEU A 112 11.38 7.70 -6.08
CA LEU A 112 12.45 6.70 -6.01
C LEU A 112 11.91 5.47 -5.29
N TYR A 113 12.06 4.29 -5.89
CA TYR A 113 11.55 3.05 -5.34
C TYR A 113 12.56 1.90 -5.46
N GLY A 114 12.44 0.93 -4.56
CA GLY A 114 13.15 -0.34 -4.64
C GLY A 114 12.53 -1.24 -5.71
N LYS A 115 13.33 -1.63 -6.70
CA LYS A 115 12.90 -2.49 -7.81
C LYS A 115 12.80 -3.93 -7.32
N VAL A 116 11.58 -4.44 -7.25
CA VAL A 116 11.31 -5.85 -6.93
C VAL A 116 11.76 -6.72 -8.09
N ASN A 117 12.46 -7.83 -7.80
CA ASN A 117 12.95 -8.73 -8.85
C ASN A 117 11.79 -9.48 -9.55
N PRO A 118 11.99 -10.02 -10.77
CA PRO A 118 10.91 -10.61 -11.56
C PRO A 118 10.14 -11.73 -10.85
N MET A 119 10.84 -12.58 -10.09
CA MET A 119 10.22 -13.67 -9.33
C MET A 119 9.29 -13.12 -8.23
N SER A 120 9.81 -12.19 -7.43
CA SER A 120 9.06 -11.55 -6.35
C SER A 120 7.89 -10.75 -6.90
N SER A 121 8.10 -10.04 -8.01
CA SER A 121 7.06 -9.27 -8.68
C SER A 121 5.89 -10.16 -9.09
N SER A 122 6.15 -11.31 -9.71
CA SER A 122 5.11 -12.26 -10.12
C SER A 122 4.29 -12.81 -8.93
N VAL A 123 4.98 -13.18 -7.84
CA VAL A 123 4.30 -13.68 -6.64
C VAL A 123 3.47 -12.58 -5.97
N ILE A 124 4.03 -11.38 -5.79
CA ILE A 124 3.31 -10.25 -5.17
C ILE A 124 2.11 -9.83 -6.03
N SER A 125 2.24 -9.80 -7.36
CA SER A 125 1.10 -9.55 -8.25
C SER A 125 0.01 -10.62 -8.11
N SER A 126 0.38 -11.88 -7.92
CA SER A 126 -0.57 -12.97 -7.66
C SER A 126 -1.28 -12.81 -6.31
N VAL A 127 -0.56 -12.34 -5.28
CA VAL A 127 -1.12 -12.01 -3.95
C VAL A 127 -2.12 -10.85 -4.07
N HIS A 128 -1.73 -9.75 -4.73
CA HIS A 128 -2.61 -8.59 -5.01
C HIS A 128 -3.90 -9.00 -5.72
N GLN A 129 -3.78 -9.74 -6.84
CA GLN A 129 -4.92 -10.24 -7.62
C GLN A 129 -5.84 -11.11 -6.76
N LYS A 130 -5.27 -11.97 -5.89
CA LYS A 130 -6.06 -12.80 -4.99
C LYS A 130 -6.83 -11.97 -3.97
N ILE A 131 -6.20 -11.00 -3.32
CA ILE A 131 -6.84 -10.09 -2.37
C ILE A 131 -7.94 -9.29 -3.07
N PHE A 132 -7.65 -8.69 -4.23
CA PHE A 132 -8.61 -7.93 -5.02
C PHE A 132 -9.85 -8.76 -5.38
N SER A 133 -9.64 -9.98 -5.89
CA SER A 133 -10.72 -10.91 -6.23
C SER A 133 -11.57 -11.28 -5.00
N LEU A 134 -10.93 -11.51 -3.84
CA LEU A 134 -11.66 -11.79 -2.60
C LEU A 134 -12.46 -10.56 -2.13
N LEU A 135 -11.89 -9.35 -2.20
CA LEU A 135 -12.56 -8.10 -1.83
C LEU A 135 -13.79 -7.83 -2.71
N ASN A 136 -13.73 -8.12 -4.01
CA ASN A 136 -14.87 -8.00 -4.92
C ASN A 136 -16.03 -8.93 -4.59
N ASN A 137 -15.80 -9.99 -3.82
CA ASN A 137 -16.86 -10.86 -3.28
C ASN A 137 -17.37 -10.38 -1.91
N THR A 138 -16.95 -9.19 -1.47
CA THR A 138 -17.40 -8.53 -0.23
C THR A 138 -18.02 -7.17 -0.56
N GLU A 139 -18.52 -6.49 0.47
CA GLU A 139 -19.05 -5.13 0.38
C GLU A 139 -17.98 -4.05 0.63
N ILE A 140 -16.70 -4.40 0.51
CA ILE A 140 -15.56 -3.49 0.70
C ILE A 140 -15.08 -3.01 -0.68
N PRO A 141 -15.33 -1.73 -1.05
CA PRO A 141 -14.78 -1.16 -2.27
C PRO A 141 -13.26 -1.22 -2.23
N SER A 142 -12.68 -1.70 -3.31
CA SER A 142 -11.24 -1.72 -3.50
C SER A 142 -10.90 -1.17 -4.88
N VAL A 143 -9.74 -0.54 -5.00
CA VAL A 143 -9.23 -0.01 -6.27
C VAL A 143 -7.89 -0.63 -6.59
N ASP A 144 -7.74 -1.03 -7.85
CA ASP A 144 -6.42 -1.20 -8.46
C ASP A 144 -6.02 0.16 -9.04
N VAL A 145 -5.07 0.82 -8.39
CA VAL A 145 -4.74 2.23 -8.69
C VAL A 145 -4.04 2.35 -10.06
N HIS A 146 -3.60 1.23 -10.63
CA HIS A 146 -2.89 1.18 -11.92
C HIS A 146 -3.51 0.14 -12.83
N ASP A 147 -3.56 0.43 -14.15
CA ASP A 147 -4.00 -0.54 -15.17
C ASP A 147 -3.18 -1.84 -15.12
N ILE A 148 -1.92 -1.73 -14.70
CA ILE A 148 -1.02 -2.84 -14.44
C ILE A 148 -0.40 -2.64 -13.06
N PHE A 149 -0.67 -3.57 -12.15
CA PHE A 149 -0.05 -3.58 -10.82
C PHE A 149 1.45 -3.83 -10.90
N HIS A 150 2.23 -2.85 -10.44
CA HIS A 150 3.70 -2.90 -10.37
C HIS A 150 4.13 -2.85 -8.90
N PRO A 151 4.46 -3.98 -8.27
CA PRO A 151 4.86 -4.01 -6.87
C PRO A 151 6.16 -3.23 -6.68
N ARG A 152 6.15 -2.31 -5.71
CA ARG A 152 7.30 -1.46 -5.39
C ARG A 152 7.31 -1.07 -3.92
N MET A 153 8.50 -0.81 -3.40
CA MET A 153 8.71 -0.19 -2.09
C MET A 153 9.15 1.25 -2.32
N ASN A 154 8.29 2.22 -2.05
CA ASN A 154 8.66 3.63 -2.16
C ASN A 154 9.74 3.96 -1.12
N ILE A 155 10.75 4.71 -1.53
CA ILE A 155 11.86 5.18 -0.68
C ILE A 155 11.80 6.70 -0.56
N VAL A 156 11.58 7.39 -1.68
CA VAL A 156 11.34 8.83 -1.73
C VAL A 156 10.10 9.08 -2.57
N GLU A 157 9.24 9.98 -2.10
CA GLU A 157 8.10 10.47 -2.87
C GLU A 157 8.08 12.00 -2.80
N LEU A 158 8.45 12.63 -3.92
CA LEU A 158 8.35 14.08 -4.07
C LEU A 158 6.89 14.48 -4.18
N ASP A 159 6.53 15.62 -3.60
CA ASP A 159 5.20 16.19 -3.77
C ASP A 159 5.00 16.78 -5.18
N ASN A 160 3.78 17.26 -5.45
CA ASN A 160 3.37 17.76 -6.76
C ASN A 160 4.09 19.06 -7.20
N ARG A 161 4.94 19.65 -6.37
CA ARG A 161 5.73 20.82 -6.75
C ARG A 161 6.88 20.37 -7.65
N LYS A 162 7.31 21.26 -8.54
CA LYS A 162 8.45 20.98 -9.43
C LYS A 162 9.76 21.04 -8.64
N HIS A 163 10.29 19.86 -8.28
CA HIS A 163 11.62 19.70 -7.67
C HIS A 163 12.61 19.13 -8.69
N GLU A 164 12.87 19.87 -9.78
CA GLU A 164 13.72 19.40 -10.89
C GLU A 164 15.15 19.04 -10.43
N ASP A 165 15.70 19.78 -9.47
CA ASP A 165 17.01 19.54 -8.87
C ASP A 165 17.02 18.22 -8.07
N LEU A 166 16.02 17.98 -7.22
CA LEU A 166 15.89 16.74 -6.46
C LEU A 166 15.68 15.55 -7.40
N LEU A 167 14.85 15.70 -8.42
CA LEU A 167 14.63 14.68 -9.43
C LEU A 167 15.93 14.32 -10.14
N GLN A 168 16.74 15.32 -10.53
CA GLN A 168 18.00 15.09 -11.20
C GLN A 168 18.99 14.34 -10.30
N ILE A 169 19.04 14.67 -9.00
CA ILE A 169 19.87 13.95 -8.02
C ILE A 169 19.43 12.48 -7.90
N MET A 170 18.12 12.21 -7.78
CA MET A 170 17.63 10.83 -7.70
C MET A 170 17.92 10.04 -8.97
N SER A 171 17.63 10.63 -10.13
CA SER A 171 17.74 9.95 -11.43
C SER A 171 19.19 9.59 -11.76
N ASN A 172 20.13 10.50 -11.49
CA ASN A 172 21.55 10.30 -11.80
C ASN A 172 22.25 9.29 -10.88
N ARG A 173 21.64 8.94 -9.73
CA ARG A 173 22.27 8.12 -8.69
C ARG A 173 21.60 6.77 -8.46
N THR A 174 20.58 6.40 -9.25
CA THR A 174 19.91 5.10 -9.11
C THR A 174 20.87 3.90 -9.15
N GLY A 175 21.92 3.99 -9.98
CA GLY A 175 22.99 2.98 -10.05
C GLY A 175 23.91 2.89 -8.83
N ASP A 176 23.99 3.96 -8.02
CA ASP A 176 24.80 4.00 -6.79
C ASP A 176 24.08 3.33 -5.61
N PHE A 177 22.75 3.27 -5.68
CA PHE A 177 21.90 2.81 -4.59
C PHE A 177 21.78 1.28 -4.59
N LYS A 178 22.59 0.64 -3.75
CA LYS A 178 22.55 -0.81 -3.55
C LYS A 178 21.28 -1.23 -2.80
N LEU A 179 20.37 -1.89 -3.50
CA LEU A 179 19.21 -2.56 -2.92
C LEU A 179 18.98 -3.91 -3.60
N ASN A 180 19.73 -4.93 -3.16
CA ASN A 180 19.86 -6.22 -3.85
C ASN A 180 19.61 -7.43 -2.94
N THR A 181 18.81 -7.23 -1.90
CA THR A 181 18.46 -8.23 -0.89
C THR A 181 16.97 -8.16 -0.61
N GLY A 182 16.47 -8.92 0.37
CA GLY A 182 15.07 -8.91 0.74
C GLY A 182 14.74 -9.99 1.75
N ASP A 183 13.45 -10.32 1.86
CA ASP A 183 12.98 -11.35 2.78
C ASP A 183 11.74 -12.07 2.26
N PHE A 184 11.34 -13.11 2.97
CA PHE A 184 10.10 -13.83 2.77
C PHE A 184 9.09 -13.44 3.85
N ILE A 185 8.15 -12.60 3.46
CA ILE A 185 7.17 -11.98 4.35
C ILE A 185 6.01 -12.96 4.58
N LYS A 186 5.65 -13.16 5.85
CA LYS A 186 4.60 -14.10 6.28
C LYS A 186 3.38 -13.41 6.88
N GLU A 187 3.20 -12.13 6.57
CA GLU A 187 2.07 -11.36 7.06
C GLU A 187 1.61 -10.34 6.03
N ILE A 188 0.30 -10.12 5.99
CA ILE A 188 -0.33 -9.03 5.25
C ILE A 188 -0.96 -8.12 6.30
N VAL A 189 -0.61 -6.84 6.26
CA VAL A 189 -1.05 -5.82 7.22
C VAL A 189 -2.06 -4.92 6.54
N LEU A 190 -3.10 -4.52 7.27
CA LEU A 190 -4.06 -3.50 6.88
C LEU A 190 -3.73 -2.23 7.66
N PHE A 191 -3.41 -1.17 6.93
CA PHE A 191 -3.08 0.13 7.47
C PHE A 191 -4.22 1.12 7.21
N ASN A 192 -4.36 2.13 8.07
CA ASN A 192 -5.06 3.35 7.67
C ASN A 192 -4.20 4.14 6.66
N SER A 193 -4.85 4.80 5.72
CA SER A 193 -4.19 5.74 4.82
C SER A 193 -4.22 7.09 5.50
N THR A 194 -3.04 7.58 5.86
CA THR A 194 -2.83 8.93 6.38
C THR A 194 -2.11 9.76 5.32
N GLU A 195 -2.21 11.08 5.40
CA GLU A 195 -1.44 11.96 4.52
C GLU A 195 0.06 11.72 4.69
N SER A 196 0.79 11.78 3.58
CA SER A 196 2.22 11.48 3.50
C SER A 196 3.01 12.24 4.55
N GLY A 197 3.65 11.50 5.47
CA GLY A 197 4.46 12.04 6.57
C GLY A 197 3.90 11.75 7.97
N SER A 198 2.63 11.38 8.08
CA SER A 198 2.06 10.85 9.32
C SER A 198 2.02 9.32 9.29
N PHE A 199 2.26 8.68 10.44
CA PHE A 199 2.39 7.23 10.53
C PHE A 199 1.07 6.54 10.16
N HIS A 200 1.16 5.53 9.31
CA HIS A 200 0.07 4.61 9.07
C HIS A 200 -0.13 3.74 10.32
N GLU A 201 -1.31 3.82 10.93
CA GLU A 201 -1.72 2.97 12.04
C GLU A 201 -2.14 1.60 11.48
N GLU A 202 -1.58 0.53 12.07
CA GLU A 202 -2.05 -0.82 11.81
C GLU A 202 -3.48 -0.99 12.34
N ILE A 203 -4.42 -1.26 11.44
CA ILE A 203 -5.81 -1.59 11.76
C ILE A 203 -5.95 -3.11 12.02
N GLY A 204 -5.11 -3.92 11.37
CA GLY A 204 -5.08 -5.35 11.60
C GLY A 204 -4.07 -6.08 10.74
N ARG A 205 -3.93 -7.38 10.99
CA ARG A 205 -3.01 -8.24 10.26
C ARG A 205 -3.57 -9.64 10.01
N ALA A 206 -3.07 -10.25 8.96
CA ALA A 206 -3.29 -11.64 8.61
C ALA A 206 -1.94 -12.36 8.58
N VAL A 207 -1.70 -13.25 9.54
CA VAL A 207 -0.50 -14.09 9.58
C VAL A 207 -0.69 -15.25 8.60
N LEU A 208 0.17 -15.31 7.60
CA LEU A 208 0.15 -16.31 6.55
C LEU A 208 0.74 -17.63 7.05
N ALA A 209 0.22 -18.73 6.51
CA ALA A 209 0.64 -20.05 6.91
C ALA A 209 0.35 -21.11 5.84
N PRO A 210 1.07 -22.24 5.85
CA PRO A 210 0.86 -23.31 4.89
C PRO A 210 -0.52 -23.95 5.03
N CYS A 211 -1.04 -24.51 3.92
CA CYS A 211 -2.39 -25.07 3.90
C CYS A 211 -2.62 -26.19 4.91
N SER A 212 -1.55 -26.95 5.24
CA SER A 212 -1.55 -28.01 6.25
C SER A 212 -2.01 -27.54 7.63
N ASN A 213 -1.92 -26.25 7.93
CA ASN A 213 -2.32 -25.73 9.23
C ASN A 213 -3.84 -25.50 9.31
N PHE A 214 -4.57 -25.43 8.19
CA PHE A 214 -6.02 -25.19 8.18
C PHE A 214 -6.85 -26.48 8.14
N THR A 215 -6.21 -27.62 7.86
CA THR A 215 -6.83 -28.94 7.95
C THR A 215 -6.86 -29.48 9.38
N LEU A 216 -6.02 -28.93 10.27
CA LEU A 216 -6.07 -29.20 11.71
C LEU A 216 -6.72 -28.01 12.42
N LEU A 217 -7.70 -28.27 13.29
CA LEU A 217 -8.56 -27.33 14.05
C LEU A 217 -7.84 -26.28 14.95
N ARG A 218 -6.60 -25.87 14.65
CA ARG A 218 -5.80 -24.95 15.45
C ARG A 218 -5.21 -23.82 14.61
N PHE A 219 -6.02 -22.84 14.25
CA PHE A 219 -5.48 -21.50 14.01
C PHE A 219 -5.77 -20.60 15.21
N LYS A 220 -4.67 -20.11 15.80
CA LYS A 220 -4.64 -19.00 16.75
C LYS A 220 -5.41 -17.81 16.14
N LYS A 221 -6.25 -17.18 16.98
CA LYS A 221 -6.98 -15.94 16.66
C LYS A 221 -6.01 -14.91 16.06
N PRO A 222 -6.39 -14.21 14.98
CA PRO A 222 -5.76 -12.93 14.66
C PRO A 222 -5.97 -12.00 15.86
N GLU A 223 -4.89 -11.49 16.44
CA GLU A 223 -4.96 -10.45 17.46
C GLU A 223 -5.13 -9.10 16.76
N LEU A 224 -6.29 -8.47 16.95
CA LEU A 224 -6.51 -7.08 16.59
C LEU A 224 -5.72 -6.22 17.58
N ILE A 225 -4.70 -5.52 17.07
CA ILE A 225 -4.07 -4.45 17.80
C ILE A 225 -4.85 -3.19 17.44
N SER A 226 -5.64 -2.66 18.39
CA SER A 226 -6.43 -1.41 18.31
C SER A 226 -7.87 -1.51 17.77
N ASN A 227 -8.83 -1.17 18.63
CA ASN A 227 -10.24 -0.86 18.30
C ASN A 227 -10.43 0.63 17.94
N ARG A 228 -9.39 1.38 17.58
CA ARG A 228 -9.53 2.81 17.32
C ARG A 228 -9.86 3.04 15.84
N VAL A 229 -11.09 3.48 15.61
CA VAL A 229 -11.48 4.19 14.40
C VAL A 229 -10.63 5.47 14.33
N PRO A 230 -10.02 5.81 13.18
CA PRO A 230 -9.42 7.12 13.02
C PRO A 230 -10.55 8.15 13.16
N ILE A 231 -10.50 8.93 14.25
CA ILE A 231 -11.28 10.14 14.36
C ILE A 231 -10.62 11.12 13.39
N PHE A 232 -11.19 11.26 12.19
CA PHE A 232 -10.93 12.44 11.37
C PHE A 232 -11.23 13.66 12.25
N PRO A 233 -10.33 14.65 12.36
CA PRO A 233 -10.76 15.95 12.80
C PRO A 233 -11.74 16.44 11.73
N LEU A 234 -13.00 16.60 12.12
CA LEU A 234 -13.89 17.53 11.45
C LEU A 234 -13.24 18.91 11.58
N GLU A 235 -12.36 19.28 10.64
CA GLU A 235 -12.25 20.67 10.25
C GLU A 235 -13.55 21.00 9.50
N MET A 236 -14.55 21.41 10.27
CA MET A 236 -15.63 22.25 9.77
C MET A 236 -15.31 23.68 10.19
N ASP A 237 -14.90 24.45 9.18
CA ASP A 237 -15.37 25.79 8.85
C ASP A 237 -15.41 26.90 9.92
N PHE A 238 -14.60 27.92 9.63
CA PHE A 238 -14.91 29.35 9.61
C PHE A 238 -15.65 29.97 10.82
N LYS A 239 -14.88 30.68 11.64
CA LYS A 239 -15.05 32.13 11.90
C LYS A 239 -13.71 32.81 12.11
#